data_AF-A0AAW8I6G7-F1
#
_entry.id   AF-A0AAW8I6G7-F1
#
_cell.length_a   1.000
_cell.length_b   1.000
_cell.length_c   1.000
_cell.angle_alpha   90.00
_cell.angle_beta   90.00
_cell.angle_gamma   90.00
#
_symmetry.space_group_name_H-M   'P 1'
#
loop_
_entity.id
_entity.type
_entity.pdbx_description
1 polymer ?
#
loop_
_entity_poly.entity_id
_entity_poly.type
_entity_poly.pdbx_seq_one_letter_code
_entity_poly.pdbx_strand_id
1 'polypeptide(L)'
;MTTMIVASVATGALATIARWLLTRRSVILREVGPETTPAAPARTAELGLSGAGPTVVHFRAPGCAPCDRVRRGVGDVCADLGDVAHIEVDLDSNPQAARRFSVLSLPTTLIFDVDGRQRYRTSGVPKAADLRSALKPLLA
;
A
#
# COMPACT_ATOMS: atom_id res chain seq x y z
N MET A 1 -13.72 43.46 -34.97
CA MET A 1 -12.98 42.18 -35.15
C MET A 1 -12.29 41.72 -33.86
N THR A 2 -11.66 42.63 -33.11
CA THR A 2 -10.97 42.36 -31.82
C THR A 2 -11.90 41.92 -30.67
N THR A 3 -13.13 42.42 -30.59
CA THR A 3 -14.10 42.07 -29.53
C THR A 3 -14.64 40.63 -29.62
N MET A 4 -14.77 40.08 -30.83
CA MET A 4 -15.18 38.69 -31.03
C MET A 4 -14.09 37.68 -30.62
N ILE A 5 -12.81 38.04 -30.73
CA ILE A 5 -11.69 37.15 -30.36
C ILE A 5 -11.55 37.07 -28.83
N VAL A 6 -11.70 38.19 -28.13
CA VAL A 6 -11.59 38.25 -26.65
C VAL A 6 -12.71 37.42 -25.98
N ALA A 7 -13.93 37.46 -26.53
CA ALA A 7 -15.04 36.67 -26.02
C ALA A 7 -14.77 35.15 -26.13
N SER A 8 -14.20 34.69 -27.24
CA SER A 8 -13.90 33.26 -27.47
C SER A 8 -12.81 32.71 -26.54
N VAL A 9 -11.78 33.50 -26.25
CA VAL A 9 -10.67 33.11 -25.38
C VAL A 9 -11.15 32.98 -23.92
N ALA A 10 -12.04 33.87 -23.48
CA ALA A 10 -12.59 33.84 -22.12
C ALA A 10 -13.42 32.56 -21.84
N THR A 11 -14.25 32.12 -22.80
CA THR A 11 -15.06 30.90 -22.64
C THR A 11 -14.21 29.63 -22.61
N GLY A 12 -13.14 29.57 -23.41
CA GLY A 12 -12.20 28.44 -23.42
C GLY A 12 -11.43 28.30 -22.10
N ALA A 13 -10.99 29.42 -21.51
CA ALA A 13 -10.28 29.42 -20.24
C ALA A 13 -11.17 28.97 -19.06
N LEU A 14 -12.42 29.45 -19.00
CA LEU A 14 -13.36 29.05 -17.95
C LEU A 14 -13.71 27.56 -18.02
N ALA A 15 -13.91 27.01 -19.23
CA ALA A 15 -14.21 25.59 -19.42
C ALA A 15 -13.04 24.68 -19.01
N THR A 16 -11.80 25.07 -19.33
CA THR A 16 -10.60 24.31 -18.98
C THR A 16 -10.31 24.36 -17.47
N ILE A 17 -10.47 25.53 -16.83
CA ILE A 17 -10.32 25.69 -15.38
C ILE A 17 -11.39 24.89 -14.64
N ALA A 18 -12.66 24.98 -15.06
CA ALA A 18 -13.75 24.20 -14.46
C ALA A 18 -13.53 22.70 -14.61
N ARG A 19 -13.12 22.22 -15.81
CA ARG A 19 -12.82 20.80 -16.04
C ARG A 19 -11.66 20.32 -15.17
N TRP A 20 -10.59 21.11 -15.06
CA TRP A 20 -9.43 20.79 -14.24
C TRP A 20 -9.76 20.77 -12.74
N LEU A 21 -10.58 21.71 -12.26
CA LEU A 21 -11.05 21.71 -10.87
C LEU A 21 -11.94 20.50 -10.56
N LEU A 22 -12.79 20.08 -11.50
CA LEU A 22 -13.67 18.92 -11.34
C LEU A 22 -12.90 17.58 -11.38
N THR A 23 -11.87 17.44 -12.22
CA THR A 23 -11.06 16.22 -12.27
C THR A 23 -10.03 16.12 -11.15
N ARG A 24 -9.63 17.21 -10.51
CA ARG A 24 -8.75 17.13 -9.33
C ARG A 24 -9.45 16.65 -8.06
N ARG A 25 -10.78 16.78 -7.96
CA ARG A 25 -11.56 16.28 -6.82
C ARG A 25 -11.75 14.76 -6.80
N SER A 26 -11.56 14.06 -7.92
CA SER A 26 -11.79 12.61 -8.00
C SER A 26 -10.58 11.74 -7.61
N VAL A 27 -9.48 12.34 -7.15
CA VAL A 27 -8.37 11.62 -6.51
C VAL A 27 -8.67 11.45 -5.02
N ILE A 28 -9.83 10.87 -4.71
CA ILE A 28 -10.13 10.37 -3.37
C ILE A 28 -9.76 8.89 -3.39
N LEU A 29 -8.77 8.55 -2.57
CA LEU A 29 -8.24 7.20 -2.40
C LEU A 29 -9.39 6.24 -2.16
N ARG A 30 -9.48 5.22 -3.02
CA ARG A 30 -10.42 4.13 -2.85
C ARG A 30 -10.00 3.36 -1.59
N GLU A 31 -10.72 3.59 -0.50
CA GLU A 31 -10.64 2.74 0.68
C GLU A 31 -11.01 1.33 0.25
N VAL A 32 -10.01 0.44 0.27
CA VAL A 32 -10.23 -1.00 0.13
C VAL A 32 -10.98 -1.43 1.38
N GLY A 33 -12.30 -1.59 1.24
CA GLY A 33 -13.19 -2.04 2.30
C GLY A 33 -12.78 -3.41 2.85
N PRO A 34 -13.20 -3.74 4.07
CA PRO A 34 -12.81 -4.98 4.74
C PRO A 34 -13.49 -6.14 4.03
N GLU A 35 -12.77 -6.81 3.12
CA GLU A 35 -13.19 -8.10 2.62
C GLU A 35 -13.18 -9.09 3.78
N THR A 36 -14.37 -9.25 4.32
CA THR A 36 -14.76 -10.11 5.42
C THR A 36 -14.56 -11.54 4.97
N THR A 37 -13.41 -12.14 5.31
CA THR A 37 -13.32 -13.59 5.47
C THR A 37 -13.02 -13.91 6.93
N PRO A 38 -13.93 -14.56 7.66
CA PRO A 38 -13.82 -14.80 9.10
C PRO A 38 -12.83 -15.93 9.48
N ALA A 39 -11.66 -15.98 8.83
CA ALA A 39 -10.59 -16.95 9.12
C ALA A 39 -9.18 -16.31 9.14
N ALA A 40 -9.07 -15.01 9.41
CA ALA A 40 -7.80 -14.28 9.40
C ALA A 40 -6.68 -14.84 10.30
N PRO A 41 -6.90 -15.23 11.58
CA PRO A 41 -5.80 -15.65 12.47
C PRO A 41 -5.22 -17.02 12.10
N ALA A 42 -6.04 -17.93 11.56
CA ALA A 42 -5.54 -19.24 11.12
C ALA A 42 -4.62 -19.14 9.89
N ARG A 43 -4.69 -18.03 9.12
CA ARG A 43 -3.87 -17.82 7.91
C ARG A 43 -2.51 -17.23 8.16
N THR A 44 -2.35 -16.56 9.28
CA THR A 44 -1.15 -15.81 9.62
C THR A 44 -0.17 -16.58 10.50
N ALA A 45 -0.61 -17.67 11.16
CA ALA A 45 0.24 -18.51 12.00
C ALA A 45 1.50 -19.04 11.28
N GLU A 46 1.42 -19.34 9.99
CA GLU A 46 2.55 -19.85 9.19
C GLU A 46 3.56 -18.77 8.79
N LEU A 47 3.18 -17.49 8.84
CA LEU A 47 4.06 -16.37 8.48
C LEU A 47 5.02 -15.98 9.60
N GLY A 48 4.86 -16.52 10.82
CA GLY A 48 5.70 -16.18 11.96
C GLY A 48 5.50 -14.73 12.43
N LEU A 49 4.26 -14.25 12.47
CA LEU A 49 3.97 -12.88 12.93
C LEU A 49 4.48 -12.65 14.36
N SER A 50 4.92 -11.43 14.64
CA SER A 50 5.24 -11.00 16.00
C SER A 50 3.96 -10.88 16.82
N GLY A 51 3.94 -11.48 18.01
CA GLY A 51 2.86 -11.29 19.00
C GLY A 51 3.03 -10.04 19.87
N ALA A 52 4.13 -9.30 19.69
CA ALA A 52 4.47 -8.14 20.52
C ALA A 52 4.20 -6.79 19.82
N GLY A 53 4.04 -6.78 18.50
CA GLY A 53 3.85 -5.56 17.72
C GLY A 53 3.37 -5.84 16.29
N PRO A 54 2.95 -4.82 15.53
CA PRO A 54 2.52 -4.98 14.16
C PRO A 54 3.64 -5.58 13.29
N THR A 55 3.24 -6.38 12.30
CA THR A 55 4.18 -7.09 11.42
C THR A 55 3.96 -6.68 9.97
N VAL A 56 5.02 -6.21 9.31
CA VAL A 56 5.06 -5.98 7.87
C VAL A 56 5.57 -7.23 7.17
N VAL A 57 4.79 -7.74 6.22
CA VAL A 57 5.14 -8.91 5.42
C VAL A 57 5.34 -8.49 3.97
N HIS A 58 6.54 -8.69 3.44
CA HIS A 58 6.92 -8.33 2.08
C HIS A 58 7.17 -9.57 1.24
N PHE A 59 6.29 -9.81 0.26
CA PHE A 59 6.47 -10.86 -0.74
C PHE A 59 7.42 -10.38 -1.83
N ARG A 60 8.45 -11.18 -2.09
CA ARG A 60 9.55 -10.91 -3.03
C ARG A 60 9.97 -12.17 -3.80
N ALA A 61 10.90 -11.99 -4.73
CA ALA A 61 11.65 -13.08 -5.36
C ALA A 61 13.14 -12.68 -5.51
N PRO A 62 14.05 -13.63 -5.71
CA PRO A 62 15.43 -13.35 -6.12
C PRO A 62 15.48 -12.56 -7.43
N GLY A 63 16.46 -11.66 -7.58
CA GLY A 63 16.63 -10.86 -8.79
C GLY A 63 15.55 -9.79 -9.06
N CYS A 64 14.58 -9.61 -8.15
CA CYS A 64 13.56 -8.57 -8.26
C CYS A 64 14.10 -7.19 -7.81
N ALA A 65 14.66 -6.42 -8.75
CA ALA A 65 15.15 -5.06 -8.50
C ALA A 65 14.15 -4.12 -7.80
N PRO A 66 12.84 -4.05 -8.19
CA PRO A 66 11.89 -3.23 -7.46
C PRO A 66 11.61 -3.74 -6.04
N CYS A 67 11.69 -5.06 -5.79
CA CYS A 67 11.54 -5.63 -4.44
C CYS A 67 12.67 -5.17 -3.52
N ASP A 68 13.90 -5.04 -4.01
CA ASP A 68 15.02 -4.54 -3.20
C ASP A 68 14.81 -3.09 -2.74
N ARG A 69 14.11 -2.27 -3.54
CA ARG A 69 13.72 -0.91 -3.14
C ARG A 69 12.69 -0.93 -2.02
N VAL A 70 11.70 -1.82 -2.11
CA VAL A 70 10.69 -2.03 -1.05
C VAL A 70 11.36 -2.49 0.23
N ARG A 71 12.25 -3.49 0.16
CA ARG A 71 12.99 -4.00 1.32
C ARG A 71 13.70 -2.89 2.09
N ARG A 72 14.44 -2.02 1.39
CA ARG A 72 15.10 -0.86 2.01
C ARG A 72 14.10 0.10 2.62
N GLY A 73 13.11 0.56 1.85
CA GLY A 73 12.14 1.54 2.34
C GLY A 73 11.28 1.04 3.51
N VAL A 74 10.90 -0.24 3.51
CA VAL A 74 10.20 -0.87 4.63
C VAL A 74 11.13 -1.02 5.83
N GLY A 75 12.37 -1.47 5.62
CA GLY A 75 13.38 -1.58 6.67
C GLY A 75 13.63 -0.25 7.38
N ASP A 76 13.80 0.83 6.62
CA ASP A 76 14.00 2.19 7.14
C ASP A 76 12.79 2.63 8.00
N VAL A 77 11.57 2.41 7.51
CA VAL A 77 10.35 2.77 8.25
C VAL A 77 10.18 1.95 9.53
N CYS A 78 10.49 0.65 9.51
CA CYS A 78 10.39 -0.19 10.69
C CYS A 78 11.44 0.19 11.74
N ALA A 79 12.67 0.51 11.30
CA ALA A 79 13.74 0.98 12.17
C ALA A 79 13.40 2.33 12.82
N ASP A 80 12.81 3.26 12.06
CA ASP A 80 12.38 4.58 12.55
C ASP A 80 11.28 4.49 13.62
N LEU A 81 10.33 3.57 13.46
CA LEU A 81 9.17 3.45 14.34
C LEU A 81 9.46 2.64 15.60
N GLY A 82 10.35 1.64 15.52
CA GLY A 82 10.54 0.67 16.60
C GLY A 82 9.31 -0.26 16.78
N ASP A 83 9.50 -1.40 17.44
CA ASP A 83 8.43 -2.35 17.77
C ASP A 83 7.57 -2.85 16.58
N VAL A 84 8.08 -2.70 15.35
CA VAL A 84 7.50 -3.26 14.12
C VAL A 84 8.38 -4.40 13.63
N ALA A 85 7.80 -5.59 13.46
CA ALA A 85 8.50 -6.71 12.83
C ALA A 85 8.45 -6.61 11.30
N HIS A 86 9.53 -6.96 10.61
CA HIS A 86 9.58 -7.03 9.15
C HIS A 86 9.97 -8.45 8.71
N ILE A 87 9.09 -9.08 7.93
CA ILE A 87 9.25 -10.45 7.43
C ILE A 87 9.27 -10.42 5.91
N GLU A 88 10.31 -11.00 5.32
CA GLU A 88 10.39 -11.21 3.87
C GLU A 88 9.96 -12.63 3.53
N VAL A 89 9.04 -12.75 2.58
CA VAL A 89 8.56 -14.04 2.07
C VAL A 89 9.01 -14.16 0.62
N ASP A 90 9.89 -15.12 0.36
CA ASP A 90 10.25 -15.50 -1.00
C ASP A 90 9.12 -16.33 -1.64
N LEU A 91 8.62 -15.85 -2.77
CA LEU A 91 7.56 -16.48 -3.56
C LEU A 91 7.97 -17.86 -4.09
N ASP A 92 9.24 -18.00 -4.50
CA ASP A 92 9.75 -19.23 -5.12
C ASP A 92 9.87 -20.34 -4.07
N SER A 93 10.32 -19.95 -2.86
CA SER A 93 10.45 -20.85 -1.71
C SER A 93 9.10 -21.14 -1.03
N ASN A 94 8.16 -20.18 -1.01
CA ASN A 94 6.88 -20.28 -0.30
C ASN A 94 5.65 -19.96 -1.19
N PRO A 95 5.42 -20.70 -2.28
CA PRO A 95 4.33 -20.41 -3.22
C PRO A 95 2.93 -20.63 -2.59
N GLN A 96 2.84 -21.46 -1.54
CA GLN A 96 1.59 -21.66 -0.80
C GLN A 96 1.16 -20.39 -0.06
N ALA A 97 2.10 -19.70 0.58
CA ALA A 97 1.82 -18.45 1.29
C ALA A 97 1.26 -17.40 0.32
N ALA A 98 1.88 -17.23 -0.84
CA ALA A 98 1.39 -16.27 -1.83
C ALA A 98 0.00 -16.60 -2.37
N ARG A 99 -0.31 -17.89 -2.63
CA ARG A 99 -1.68 -18.29 -2.99
C ARG A 99 -2.67 -17.99 -1.87
N ARG A 100 -2.31 -18.30 -0.63
CA ARG A 100 -3.14 -18.08 0.56
C ARG A 100 -3.49 -16.63 0.78
N PHE A 101 -2.54 -15.74 0.51
CA PHE A 101 -2.72 -14.30 0.63
C PHE A 101 -3.15 -13.63 -0.68
N SER A 102 -3.44 -14.37 -1.76
CA SER A 102 -3.79 -13.83 -3.08
C SER A 102 -2.77 -12.81 -3.60
N VAL A 103 -1.48 -13.15 -3.52
CA VAL A 103 -0.39 -12.36 -4.09
C VAL A 103 -0.27 -12.69 -5.57
N LEU A 104 -0.73 -11.76 -6.41
CA LEU A 104 -0.76 -11.93 -7.87
C LEU A 104 0.47 -11.33 -8.57
N SER A 105 1.16 -10.41 -7.90
CA SER A 105 2.31 -9.71 -8.46
C SER A 105 3.32 -9.34 -7.37
N LEU A 106 4.59 -9.26 -7.76
CA LEU A 106 5.66 -8.79 -6.91
C LEU A 106 6.08 -7.37 -7.31
N PRO A 107 6.53 -6.54 -6.36
CA PRO A 107 6.47 -6.76 -4.91
C PRO A 107 5.04 -6.59 -4.36
N THR A 108 4.70 -7.29 -3.29
CA THR A 108 3.46 -7.04 -2.52
C THR A 108 3.81 -6.91 -1.05
N THR A 109 3.30 -5.87 -0.39
CA THR A 109 3.49 -5.62 1.05
C THR A 109 2.15 -5.67 1.76
N LEU A 110 2.10 -6.43 2.85
CA LEU A 110 0.96 -6.55 3.77
C LEU A 110 1.37 -6.07 5.16
N ILE A 111 0.44 -5.53 5.93
CA ILE A 111 0.67 -5.19 7.34
C ILE A 111 -0.41 -5.87 8.18
N PHE A 112 0.02 -6.52 9.24
CA PHE A 112 -0.82 -7.18 10.22
C PHE A 112 -0.68 -6.49 11.58
N ASP A 113 -1.78 -6.41 12.34
CA ASP A 113 -1.73 -6.04 13.75
C ASP A 113 -1.28 -7.23 14.63
N VAL A 114 -1.16 -6.99 15.93
CA VAL A 114 -0.78 -8.01 16.94
C VAL A 114 -1.75 -9.19 16.99
N ASP A 115 -3.01 -8.98 16.60
CA ASP A 115 -4.05 -10.01 16.54
C ASP A 115 -4.00 -10.81 15.22
N GLY A 116 -3.04 -10.50 14.34
CA GLY A 116 -2.88 -11.13 13.04
C GLY A 116 -3.95 -10.72 12.01
N ARG A 117 -4.63 -9.59 12.21
CA ARG A 117 -5.60 -9.04 11.24
C ARG A 117 -4.86 -8.18 10.23
N GLN A 118 -5.12 -8.41 8.94
CA GLN A 118 -4.53 -7.57 7.89
C GLN A 118 -5.14 -6.17 7.93
N ARG A 119 -4.31 -5.15 8.13
CA ARG A 119 -4.69 -3.73 8.20
C ARG A 119 -4.35 -2.95 6.94
N TYR A 120 -3.40 -3.44 6.16
CA TYR A 120 -2.93 -2.77 4.96
C TYR A 120 -2.46 -3.78 3.92
N ARG A 121 -2.61 -3.40 2.65
CA ARG A 121 -2.11 -4.13 1.49
C ARG A 121 -1.75 -3.12 0.40
N THR A 122 -0.63 -3.38 -0.25
CA THR A 122 -0.23 -2.66 -1.47
C THR A 122 0.57 -3.57 -2.39
N SER A 123 0.39 -3.35 -3.69
CA SER A 123 1.17 -3.98 -4.74
C SER A 123 2.06 -2.92 -5.40
N GLY A 124 3.32 -3.28 -5.68
CA GLY A 124 4.34 -2.34 -6.12
C GLY A 124 5.11 -1.70 -4.95
N VAL A 125 5.80 -0.60 -5.24
CA VAL A 125 6.66 0.08 -4.27
C VAL A 125 5.81 1.05 -3.42
N PRO A 126 5.58 0.79 -2.13
CA PRO A 126 4.89 1.74 -1.26
C PRO A 126 5.69 3.02 -1.03
N LYS A 127 4.98 4.13 -0.80
CA LYS A 127 5.61 5.33 -0.25
C LYS A 127 5.80 5.14 1.25
N ALA A 128 6.91 5.64 1.79
CA ALA A 128 7.19 5.58 3.23
C ALA A 128 6.11 6.28 4.07
N ALA A 129 5.49 7.35 3.54
CA ALA A 129 4.38 8.04 4.20
C ALA A 129 3.15 7.12 4.40
N ASP A 130 2.82 6.30 3.40
CA ASP A 130 1.69 5.40 3.45
C ASP A 130 1.92 4.29 4.49
N LEU A 131 3.15 3.74 4.53
CA LEU A 131 3.55 2.75 5.55
C LEU A 131 3.47 3.33 6.97
N ARG A 132 3.99 4.54 7.17
CA ARG A 132 3.92 5.22 8.48
C ARG A 132 2.48 5.50 8.89
N SER A 133 1.64 5.92 7.96
CA SER A 133 0.20 6.17 8.22
C SER A 133 -0.52 4.88 8.64
N ALA A 134 -0.16 3.75 8.04
CA ALA A 134 -0.75 2.45 8.37
C ALA A 134 -0.20 1.85 9.68
N LEU A 135 1.07 2.06 10.02
CA LEU A 135 1.73 1.47 11.19
C LEU A 135 1.48 2.25 12.49
N LYS A 136 1.51 3.59 12.44
CA LYS A 136 1.38 4.43 13.65
C LYS A 136 0.14 4.11 14.50
N PRO A 137 -1.06 3.87 13.93
CA PRO A 137 -2.24 3.53 14.71
C PRO A 137 -2.18 2.14 15.38
N LEU A 138 -1.24 1.28 14.99
CA LEU A 138 -1.11 -0.09 15.48
C LEU A 138 -0.04 -0.25 16.58
N LEU A 139 0.68 0.82 16.90
CA LEU A 139 1.73 0.88 17.92
C LEU A 139 1.23 1.50 19.24
N ALA A 140 -0.07 1.75 19.36
CA ALA A 140 -0.70 2.44 20.49
C ALA A 140 -1.22 1.48 21.55
#